data_AF-A0A7W8CJ27-F1
#
_entry.id   AF-A0A7W8CJ27-F1
#
_cell.length_a   1.000
_cell.length_b   1.000
_cell.length_c   1.000
_cell.angle_alpha   90.00
_cell.angle_beta   90.00
_cell.angle_gamma   90.00
#
_symmetry.space_group_name_H-M   'P 1'
#
loop_
_entity.id
_entity.type
_entity.pdbx_description
1 polymer ?
#
loop_
_entity_poly.entity_id
_entity_poly.type
_entity_poly.pdbx_seq_one_letter_code
_entity_poly.pdbx_strand_id
1 'polypeptide(L)'
;MRMQDLAIPCETVVAGVRKQSFDQLPRRFRGVATSALQPRTLPFLRIGIGPVVAARLWQVAAFIDSRVVKPIIVGGDDLTEAMNVVDAVAFSCSIPGVLHHETNDRTMDPLLDDLMQVKDVAALDDGGAASNVPVELAWRRVQDGRLGTRNACYFAWDCFHPQWDPKHLWLQPVTQAVQIQMVRNAPFADRIVQFSPTLSPVTLAASEGAIDRALEWGRRSVEPALPMIKRLMEPVWWEGDGPPVVEHESRPSAKAGAKPMSAIIAAARSAAARMSRRQRLGQAAERLARKT
;
A
#
# COMPACT_ATOMS: atom_id res chain seq x y z
N MET A 1 -2.35 9.20 24.62
CA MET A 1 -1.87 7.86 24.27
C MET A 1 -0.82 8.03 23.20
N ARG A 2 0.41 7.62 23.46
CA ARG A 2 1.55 7.69 22.53
C ARG A 2 1.77 6.34 21.85
N MET A 3 2.49 6.31 20.73
CA MET A 3 2.77 5.09 19.97
C MET A 3 3.45 4.02 20.84
N GLN A 4 4.39 4.44 21.69
CA GLN A 4 5.08 3.56 22.66
C GLN A 4 4.17 2.96 23.74
N ASP A 5 3.01 3.57 24.03
CA ASP A 5 2.11 3.13 25.10
C ASP A 5 1.24 1.94 24.66
N LEU A 6 1.29 1.56 23.38
CA LEU A 6 0.45 0.51 22.83
C LEU A 6 0.96 -0.89 23.21
N ALA A 7 0.06 -1.71 23.74
CA ALA A 7 0.36 -3.09 24.14
C ALA A 7 0.79 -3.97 22.95
N ILE A 8 0.27 -3.68 21.77
CA ILE A 8 0.70 -4.29 20.50
C ILE A 8 1.49 -3.22 19.75
N PRO A 9 2.77 -3.46 19.40
CA PRO A 9 3.54 -2.52 18.60
C PRO A 9 2.80 -2.16 17.31
N CYS A 10 2.50 -0.88 17.15
CA CYS A 10 1.84 -0.34 15.97
C CYS A 10 2.82 0.59 15.26
N GLU A 11 2.95 0.40 13.95
CA GLU A 11 3.70 1.31 13.08
C GLU A 11 2.75 1.78 11.98
N THR A 12 2.63 3.10 11.79
CA THR A 12 1.82 3.69 10.72
C THR A 12 2.71 4.21 9.61
N VAL A 13 2.21 4.20 8.37
CA VAL A 13 2.95 4.72 7.21
C VAL A 13 2.30 6.02 6.77
N VAL A 14 3.11 7.07 6.65
CA VAL A 14 2.70 8.39 6.18
C VAL A 14 3.49 8.72 4.92
N ALA A 15 2.86 9.37 3.95
CA ALA A 15 3.57 9.87 2.79
C ALA A 15 4.21 11.22 3.11
N GLY A 16 5.53 11.32 3.02
CA GLY A 16 6.24 12.59 3.13
C GLY A 16 6.50 13.20 1.76
N VAL A 17 6.01 14.41 1.50
CA VAL A 17 6.26 15.12 0.23
C VAL A 17 7.67 15.71 0.23
N ARG A 18 8.48 15.35 -0.76
CA ARG A 18 9.86 15.86 -0.88
C ARG A 18 9.85 17.37 -1.13
N LYS A 19 10.70 18.13 -0.42
CA LYS A 19 10.74 19.61 -0.54
C LYS A 19 10.95 20.10 -1.98
N GLN A 20 11.91 19.51 -2.69
CA GLN A 20 12.20 19.88 -4.09
C GLN A 20 11.01 19.65 -5.03
N SER A 21 10.25 18.58 -4.81
CA SER A 21 9.05 18.28 -5.57
C SER A 21 7.90 19.21 -5.16
N PHE A 22 7.78 19.53 -3.87
CA PHE A 22 6.79 20.46 -3.35
C PHE A 22 6.94 21.88 -3.93
N ASP A 23 8.18 22.37 -4.05
CA ASP A 23 8.46 23.68 -4.66
C ASP A 23 8.10 23.75 -6.15
N GLN A 24 8.20 22.61 -6.83
CA GLN A 24 7.82 22.45 -8.24
C GLN A 24 6.32 22.22 -8.45
N LEU A 25 5.56 21.94 -7.39
CA LEU A 25 4.11 21.79 -7.52
C LEU A 25 3.46 23.13 -7.93
N PRO A 26 2.46 23.12 -8.83
CA PRO A 26 1.70 24.31 -9.18
C PRO A 26 1.16 25.01 -7.93
N ARG A 27 1.16 26.36 -7.90
CA ARG A 27 0.78 27.18 -6.72
C ARG A 27 -0.52 26.75 -6.01
N ARG A 28 -1.49 26.18 -6.74
CA ARG A 28 -2.75 25.62 -6.19
C ARG A 28 -2.56 24.47 -5.19
N PHE A 29 -1.43 23.77 -5.23
CA PHE A 29 -1.04 22.73 -4.28
C PHE A 29 -0.23 23.29 -3.10
N ARG A 30 0.62 24.30 -3.37
CA ARG A 30 1.36 25.02 -2.32
C ARG A 30 0.47 25.90 -1.44
N GLY A 31 -0.64 26.39 -1.99
CA GLY A 31 -1.60 27.27 -1.29
C GLY A 31 -2.65 26.54 -0.44
N VAL A 32 -2.61 25.21 -0.33
CA VAL A 32 -3.53 24.49 0.58
C VAL A 32 -3.19 24.79 2.05
N ALA A 33 -1.92 25.03 2.35
CA ALA A 33 -1.46 25.52 3.67
C ALA A 33 -1.96 26.94 4.02
N THR A 34 -2.34 27.76 3.04
CA THR A 34 -2.84 29.14 3.26
C THR A 34 -4.35 29.29 3.04
N SER A 35 -5.00 28.37 2.32
CA SER A 35 -6.45 28.40 2.14
C SER A 35 -7.22 27.93 3.39
N ALA A 36 -6.53 27.38 4.39
CA ALA A 36 -7.05 27.07 5.72
C ALA A 36 -7.20 28.32 6.63
N LEU A 37 -6.65 29.48 6.24
CA LEU A 37 -6.74 30.74 7.00
C LEU A 37 -7.95 31.62 6.62
N GLN A 38 -8.93 31.11 5.86
CA GLN A 38 -10.22 31.80 5.67
C GLN A 38 -11.33 31.12 6.46
N PRO A 39 -11.59 31.56 7.72
CA PRO A 39 -12.76 31.16 8.47
C PRO A 39 -13.96 31.96 7.97
N ARG A 40 -14.42 31.67 6.75
CA ARG A 40 -15.74 32.13 6.26
C ARG A 40 -16.10 31.39 4.98
N THR A 41 -17.28 30.80 5.01
CA THR A 41 -17.99 30.08 3.94
C THR A 41 -17.53 28.66 3.63
N LEU A 42 -17.65 27.75 4.60
CA LEU A 42 -18.15 26.41 4.27
C LEU A 42 -19.66 26.43 4.47
N PRO A 43 -20.48 26.51 3.40
CA PRO A 43 -21.88 26.20 3.56
C PRO A 43 -21.96 24.72 3.92
N PHE A 44 -22.73 24.40 4.97
CA PHE A 44 -23.20 23.05 5.25
C PHE A 44 -23.95 22.51 4.02
N LEU A 45 -23.23 21.99 3.03
CA LEU A 45 -23.80 21.38 1.84
C LEU A 45 -23.74 19.88 2.04
N ARG A 46 -24.93 19.27 2.10
CA ARG A 46 -25.16 17.83 1.99
C ARG A 46 -24.21 17.29 0.92
N ILE A 47 -23.29 16.41 1.32
CA ILE A 47 -22.19 15.88 0.51
C ILE A 47 -22.79 15.17 -0.71
N GLY A 48 -22.90 15.93 -1.80
CA GLY A 48 -23.26 15.46 -3.13
C GLY A 48 -21.99 15.07 -3.87
N ILE A 49 -22.00 13.85 -4.41
CA ILE A 49 -20.95 13.18 -5.18
C ILE A 49 -20.65 13.99 -6.47
N GLY A 50 -19.87 15.05 -6.36
CA GLY A 50 -19.67 16.03 -7.44
C GLY A 50 -18.34 15.90 -8.21
N PRO A 51 -18.22 16.55 -9.38
CA PRO A 51 -17.00 16.63 -10.20
C PRO A 51 -15.79 17.24 -9.46
N VAL A 52 -16.05 17.97 -8.37
CA VAL A 52 -15.00 18.55 -7.50
C VAL A 52 -14.22 17.44 -6.77
N VAL A 53 -14.89 16.42 -6.21
CA VAL A 53 -14.20 15.29 -5.57
C VAL A 53 -13.40 14.50 -6.60
N ALA A 54 -13.94 14.32 -7.81
CA ALA A 54 -13.22 13.66 -8.89
C ALA A 54 -11.96 14.41 -9.32
N ALA A 55 -12.04 15.74 -9.46
CA ALA A 55 -10.87 16.57 -9.77
C ALA A 55 -9.82 16.57 -8.65
N ARG A 56 -10.25 16.52 -7.37
CA ARG A 56 -9.34 16.40 -6.21
C ARG A 56 -8.69 15.02 -6.13
N LEU A 57 -9.42 13.94 -6.38
CA LEU A 57 -8.83 12.60 -6.48
C LEU A 57 -7.85 12.50 -7.66
N TRP A 58 -8.10 13.21 -8.76
CA TRP A 58 -7.13 13.28 -9.85
C TRP A 58 -5.84 14.01 -9.44
N GLN A 59 -5.98 15.02 -8.57
CA GLN A 59 -4.85 15.71 -7.95
C GLN A 59 -4.09 14.80 -6.97
N VAL A 60 -4.78 13.94 -6.21
CA VAL A 60 -4.16 12.91 -5.35
C VAL A 60 -3.29 11.95 -6.16
N ALA A 61 -3.69 11.58 -7.38
CA ALA A 61 -2.89 10.68 -8.22
C ALA A 61 -1.49 11.23 -8.55
N ALA A 62 -1.30 12.55 -8.58
CA ALA A 62 0.02 13.16 -8.76
C ALA A 62 0.94 12.91 -7.56
N PHE A 63 0.38 12.66 -6.38
CA PHE A 63 1.11 12.30 -5.16
C PHE A 63 1.34 10.79 -5.02
N ILE A 64 0.72 9.94 -5.85
CA ILE A 64 0.98 8.49 -5.88
C ILE A 64 2.32 8.18 -6.59
N ASP A 65 2.99 9.19 -7.15
CA ASP A 65 4.33 9.06 -7.71
C ASP A 65 5.39 9.04 -6.60
N SER A 66 6.09 7.90 -6.46
CA SER A 66 7.24 7.72 -5.56
C SER A 66 8.41 8.72 -5.76
N ARG A 67 8.43 9.45 -6.87
CA ARG A 67 9.37 10.55 -7.12
C ARG A 67 9.00 11.82 -6.35
N VAL A 68 7.72 11.99 -6.01
CA VAL A 68 7.18 13.16 -5.30
C VAL A 68 7.06 12.88 -3.81
N VAL A 69 6.64 11.68 -3.44
CA VAL A 69 6.46 11.26 -2.04
C VAL A 69 7.42 10.14 -1.64
N LYS A 70 7.73 10.05 -0.35
CA LYS A 70 8.43 8.89 0.23
C LYS A 70 7.69 8.36 1.44
N PRO A 71 7.67 7.03 1.67
CA PRO A 71 7.07 6.49 2.87
C PRO A 71 7.91 6.86 4.12
N ILE A 72 7.23 7.33 5.16
CA ILE A 72 7.77 7.57 6.49
C ILE A 72 7.03 6.63 7.44
N ILE A 73 7.79 5.84 8.20
CA ILE A 73 7.23 4.97 9.24
C ILE A 73 7.19 5.76 10.54
N VAL A 74 6.04 5.75 11.21
CA VAL A 74 5.79 6.41 12.49
C VAL A 74 5.53 5.35 13.56
N GLY A 75 6.16 5.49 14.72
CA GLY A 75 6.11 4.55 15.84
C GLY A 75 7.23 3.48 15.85
N GLY A 76 8.15 3.55 14.88
CA GLY A 76 9.23 2.58 14.70
C GLY A 76 10.62 3.06 15.11
N ASP A 77 10.80 4.34 15.41
CA ASP A 77 12.08 4.91 15.81
C ASP A 77 11.92 5.86 17.00
N ASP A 78 13.02 6.13 17.70
CA ASP A 78 13.07 7.03 18.86
C ASP A 78 12.52 8.44 18.52
N LEU A 79 12.58 8.82 17.24
CA LEU A 79 12.03 10.08 16.74
C LEU A 79 10.49 10.12 16.78
N THR A 80 9.83 8.97 16.62
CA THR A 80 8.38 8.89 16.43
C THR A 80 7.65 8.05 17.48
N GLU A 81 8.36 7.42 18.41
CA GLU A 81 7.75 6.61 19.48
C GLU A 81 6.87 7.43 20.44
N ALA A 82 7.23 8.70 20.64
CA ALA A 82 6.50 9.64 21.49
C ALA A 82 5.33 10.33 20.75
N MET A 83 5.09 10.03 19.47
CA MET A 83 3.98 10.63 18.72
C MET A 83 2.63 10.18 19.27
N ASN A 84 1.63 11.07 19.20
CA ASN A 84 0.25 10.73 19.51
C ASN A 84 -0.29 9.73 18.48
N VAL A 85 -0.92 8.65 18.96
CA VAL A 85 -1.44 7.57 18.11
C VAL A 85 -2.51 8.08 17.15
N VAL A 86 -3.42 8.93 17.63
CA VAL A 86 -4.54 9.45 16.83
C VAL A 86 -4.00 10.35 15.72
N ASP A 87 -3.03 11.21 16.03
CA ASP A 87 -2.41 12.07 15.03
C ASP A 87 -1.63 11.26 13.99
N ALA A 88 -0.87 10.25 14.42
CA ALA A 88 -0.12 9.37 13.52
C ALA A 88 -1.03 8.65 12.51
N VAL A 89 -2.18 8.15 12.97
CA VAL A 89 -3.19 7.52 12.09
C VAL A 89 -3.90 8.56 11.23
N ALA A 90 -4.23 9.73 11.78
CA ALA A 90 -4.92 10.79 11.04
C ALA A 90 -4.06 11.32 9.88
N PHE A 91 -2.75 11.53 10.09
CA PHE A 91 -1.82 11.83 9.00
C PHE A 91 -1.75 10.70 7.97
N SER A 92 -1.69 9.44 8.43
CA SER A 92 -1.72 8.26 7.54
C SER A 92 -2.98 8.17 6.68
N CYS A 93 -4.09 8.81 7.06
CA CYS A 93 -5.35 8.84 6.33
C CYS A 93 -5.67 10.20 5.67
N SER A 94 -4.72 11.15 5.69
CA SER A 94 -4.93 12.51 5.18
C SER A 94 -4.85 12.57 3.66
N ILE A 95 -5.98 12.41 2.99
CA ILE A 95 -6.07 12.39 1.53
C ILE A 95 -5.80 13.79 0.96
N PRO A 96 -4.73 13.99 0.16
CA PRO A 96 -4.33 15.31 -0.33
C PRO A 96 -5.47 16.07 -1.04
N GLY A 97 -5.75 17.30 -0.60
CA GLY A 97 -6.79 18.15 -1.19
C GLY A 97 -8.23 17.70 -0.92
N VAL A 98 -8.42 16.71 -0.04
CA VAL A 98 -9.73 16.20 0.39
C VAL A 98 -9.85 16.21 1.92
N LEU A 99 -8.95 15.54 2.63
CA LEU A 99 -8.89 15.48 4.08
C LEU A 99 -7.51 15.96 4.52
N HIS A 100 -7.49 17.08 5.24
CA HIS A 100 -6.27 17.65 5.81
C HIS A 100 -6.32 17.49 7.32
N HIS A 101 -5.31 16.86 7.89
CA HIS A 101 -5.15 16.74 9.33
C HIS A 101 -4.13 17.74 9.85
N GLU A 102 -4.47 18.39 10.95
CA GLU A 102 -3.55 19.19 11.76
C GLU A 102 -3.68 18.71 13.20
N THR A 103 -2.56 18.60 13.90
CA THR A 103 -2.60 18.23 15.31
C THR A 103 -3.19 19.38 16.12
N ASN A 104 -4.06 19.04 17.08
CA ASN A 104 -4.52 19.98 18.10
C ASN A 104 -3.65 19.93 19.37
N ASP A 105 -2.72 18.98 19.44
CA ASP A 105 -1.82 18.77 20.57
C ASP A 105 -0.53 19.57 20.35
N ARG A 106 -0.38 20.71 21.04
CA ARG A 106 0.83 21.55 20.93
C ARG A 106 2.13 20.84 21.32
N THR A 107 2.05 19.72 22.04
CA THR A 107 3.24 18.92 22.36
C THR A 107 3.77 18.16 21.15
N MET A 108 2.96 18.01 20.10
CA MET A 108 3.34 17.38 18.83
C MET A 108 4.09 18.32 17.89
N ASP A 109 3.91 19.63 18.00
CA ASP A 109 4.55 20.63 17.14
C ASP A 109 6.08 20.40 17.01
N PRO A 110 6.87 20.33 18.12
CA PRO A 110 8.31 20.09 17.99
C PRO A 110 8.65 18.71 17.41
N LEU A 111 7.86 17.67 17.70
CA LEU A 111 8.08 16.32 17.17
C LEU A 111 7.84 16.28 15.65
N LEU A 112 6.81 17.01 15.17
CA LEU A 112 6.50 17.12 13.76
C LEU A 112 7.54 17.97 13.03
N ASP A 113 7.98 19.08 13.62
CA ASP A 113 9.05 19.91 13.06
C ASP A 113 10.35 19.11 12.92
N ASP A 114 10.76 18.40 13.97
CA ASP A 114 11.94 17.52 13.95
C ASP A 114 11.78 16.40 12.92
N LEU A 115 10.61 15.77 12.84
CA LEU A 115 10.32 14.73 11.85
C LEU A 115 10.44 15.28 10.42
N MET A 116 9.84 16.43 10.14
CA MET A 116 9.86 17.07 8.82
C MET A 116 11.26 17.53 8.44
N GLN A 117 12.04 18.02 9.41
CA GLN A 117 13.43 18.42 9.22
C GLN A 117 14.34 17.22 8.95
N VAL A 118 14.34 16.22 9.84
CA VAL A 118 15.20 15.04 9.76
C VAL A 118 14.88 14.21 8.52
N LYS A 119 13.60 14.04 8.21
CA LYS A 119 13.17 13.31 7.01
C LYS A 119 13.17 14.23 5.78
N ASP A 120 13.55 15.50 5.85
CA ASP A 120 13.61 16.43 4.71
C ASP A 120 12.34 16.44 3.82
N VAL A 121 11.19 16.67 4.46
CA VAL A 121 9.89 16.73 3.79
C VAL A 121 9.19 18.07 4.05
N ALA A 122 8.36 18.49 3.10
CA ALA A 122 7.60 19.74 3.17
C ALA A 122 6.19 19.56 3.77
N ALA A 123 5.64 18.35 3.67
CA ALA A 123 4.30 18.03 4.16
C ALA A 123 4.17 16.52 4.41
N LEU A 124 3.18 16.16 5.21
CA LEU A 124 2.75 14.80 5.50
C LEU A 124 1.36 14.58 4.91
N ASP A 125 1.19 13.46 4.19
CA ASP A 125 0.01 13.08 3.43
C ASP A 125 -0.32 11.59 3.65
N ASP A 126 -1.45 11.14 3.09
CA ASP A 126 -1.93 9.75 3.11
C ASP A 126 -0.85 8.71 2.76
N GLY A 127 -0.65 7.74 3.66
CA GLY A 127 0.28 6.64 3.49
C GLY A 127 0.01 5.78 2.27
N GLY A 128 -1.26 5.67 1.85
CA GLY A 128 -1.67 4.96 0.65
C GLY A 128 -1.09 5.54 -0.65
N ALA A 129 -0.72 6.82 -0.66
CA ALA A 129 -0.03 7.42 -1.79
C ALA A 129 1.42 6.94 -1.92
N ALA A 130 2.11 6.72 -0.80
CA ALA A 130 3.51 6.30 -0.79
C ALA A 130 3.70 4.78 -0.79
N SER A 131 2.89 4.06 -0.03
CA SER A 131 2.93 2.59 0.05
C SER A 131 1.58 2.04 0.51
N ASN A 132 0.73 1.68 -0.45
CA ASN A 132 -0.42 0.85 -0.14
C ASN A 132 0.07 -0.52 0.37
N VAL A 133 -0.58 -1.07 1.40
CA VAL A 133 -0.26 -2.35 2.06
C VAL A 133 1.25 -2.55 2.30
N PRO A 134 1.85 -1.91 3.32
CA PRO A 134 3.30 -1.77 3.50
C PRO A 134 3.98 -3.04 4.05
N VAL A 135 3.73 -4.21 3.45
CA VAL A 135 4.29 -5.49 3.93
C VAL A 135 5.80 -5.60 3.76
N GLU A 136 6.39 -5.01 2.70
CA GLU A 136 7.86 -4.93 2.56
C GLU A 136 8.47 -4.18 3.74
N LEU A 137 7.83 -3.09 4.18
CA LEU A 137 8.30 -2.30 5.33
C LEU A 137 8.17 -3.12 6.60
N ALA A 138 7.01 -3.73 6.87
CA ALA A 138 6.81 -4.61 8.02
C ALA A 138 7.85 -5.73 8.08
N TRP A 139 8.12 -6.39 6.94
CA TRP A 139 9.13 -7.44 6.84
C TRP A 139 10.53 -6.95 7.22
N ARG A 140 10.97 -5.81 6.66
CA ARG A 140 12.29 -5.24 7.00
C ARG A 140 12.42 -4.94 8.49
N ARG A 141 11.38 -4.36 9.08
CA ARG A 141 11.36 -3.98 10.51
C ARG A 141 11.51 -5.20 11.43
N VAL A 142 10.84 -6.29 11.09
CA VAL A 142 11.02 -7.56 11.79
C VAL A 142 12.44 -8.11 11.59
N GLN A 143 12.99 -8.05 10.38
CA GLN A 143 14.38 -8.50 10.12
C GLN A 143 15.43 -7.67 10.88
N ASP A 144 15.17 -6.37 11.05
CA ASP A 144 15.98 -5.42 11.83
C ASP A 144 15.86 -5.66 13.35
N GLY A 145 15.01 -6.59 13.79
CA GLY A 145 14.92 -7.02 15.18
C GLY A 145 13.84 -6.31 16.01
N ARG A 146 12.92 -5.56 15.38
CA ARG A 146 11.87 -4.80 16.07
C ARG A 146 11.02 -5.63 17.03
N LEU A 147 10.77 -6.90 16.71
CA LEU A 147 9.98 -7.84 17.52
C LEU A 147 10.85 -8.80 18.35
N GLY A 148 12.18 -8.66 18.32
CA GLY A 148 13.11 -9.59 18.98
C GLY A 148 13.20 -10.99 18.33
N THR A 149 12.38 -11.26 17.32
CA THR A 149 12.41 -12.49 16.51
C THR A 149 12.32 -12.15 15.02
N ARG A 150 12.88 -13.02 14.19
CA ARG A 150 12.73 -12.98 12.73
C ARG A 150 11.70 -13.98 12.20
N ASN A 151 11.18 -14.83 13.09
CA ASN A 151 10.13 -15.79 12.76
C ASN A 151 8.76 -15.11 12.87
N ALA A 152 8.32 -14.49 11.78
CA ALA A 152 7.03 -13.82 11.70
C ALA A 152 6.29 -14.28 10.44
N CYS A 153 4.96 -14.28 10.53
CA CYS A 153 4.08 -14.49 9.39
C CYS A 153 3.42 -13.15 9.01
N TYR A 154 3.45 -12.82 7.71
CA TYR A 154 3.00 -11.55 7.17
C TYR A 154 1.65 -11.70 6.48
N PHE A 155 0.62 -11.16 7.14
CA PHE A 155 -0.73 -11.03 6.59
C PHE A 155 -0.96 -9.62 6.06
N ALA A 156 -1.21 -9.53 4.76
CA ALA A 156 -1.47 -8.31 4.03
C ALA A 156 -2.96 -8.21 3.69
N TRP A 157 -3.57 -7.07 4.01
CA TRP A 157 -4.99 -6.79 3.84
C TRP A 157 -5.15 -5.66 2.83
N ASP A 158 -5.66 -5.97 1.64
CA ASP A 158 -5.71 -5.04 0.51
C ASP A 158 -7.15 -4.64 0.17
N CYS A 159 -7.55 -3.45 0.59
CA CYS A 159 -8.85 -2.84 0.31
C CYS A 159 -8.84 -1.89 -0.91
N PHE A 160 -7.67 -1.63 -1.49
CA PHE A 160 -7.48 -0.72 -2.62
C PHE A 160 -7.15 -1.45 -3.93
N HIS A 161 -7.27 -2.79 -3.95
CA HIS A 161 -7.11 -3.54 -5.19
C HIS A 161 -8.13 -3.06 -6.23
N PRO A 162 -7.76 -2.95 -7.51
CA PRO A 162 -8.66 -2.39 -8.51
C PRO A 162 -9.90 -3.26 -8.69
N GLN A 163 -11.04 -2.59 -8.65
CA GLN A 163 -12.34 -3.16 -8.94
C GLN A 163 -12.81 -2.66 -10.29
N TRP A 164 -13.43 -3.55 -11.07
CA TRP A 164 -14.08 -3.16 -12.32
C TRP A 164 -15.47 -2.59 -12.01
N ASP A 165 -15.55 -1.26 -11.90
CA ASP A 165 -16.82 -0.54 -11.81
C ASP A 165 -16.98 0.41 -13.02
N PRO A 166 -17.96 0.17 -13.92
CA PRO A 166 -18.26 1.04 -15.05
C PRO A 166 -18.44 2.52 -14.67
N LYS A 167 -18.93 2.82 -13.45
CA LYS A 167 -19.18 4.19 -12.96
C LYS A 167 -17.89 4.93 -12.57
N HIS A 168 -16.81 4.20 -12.34
CA HIS A 168 -15.54 4.72 -11.83
C HIS A 168 -14.35 4.36 -12.74
N LEU A 169 -14.61 4.05 -14.01
CA LEU A 169 -13.56 3.74 -15.00
C LEU A 169 -12.53 4.87 -15.16
N TRP A 170 -12.90 6.11 -14.88
CA TRP A 170 -11.96 7.23 -14.91
C TRP A 170 -10.87 7.16 -13.82
N LEU A 171 -11.08 6.39 -12.74
CA LEU A 171 -10.08 6.12 -11.70
C LEU A 171 -9.09 5.00 -12.07
N GLN A 172 -9.27 4.33 -13.22
CA GLN A 172 -8.43 3.19 -13.62
C GLN A 172 -6.92 3.47 -13.61
N PRO A 173 -6.41 4.65 -14.04
CA PRO A 173 -4.96 4.89 -13.97
C PRO A 173 -4.43 4.97 -12.53
N VAL A 174 -5.24 5.49 -11.60
CA VAL A 174 -4.91 5.60 -10.17
C VAL A 174 -4.83 4.21 -9.56
N THR A 175 -5.84 3.39 -9.82
CA THR A 175 -5.91 2.02 -9.31
C THR A 175 -4.82 1.13 -9.92
N GLN A 176 -4.42 1.36 -11.18
CA GLN A 176 -3.26 0.71 -11.80
C GLN A 176 -1.92 1.11 -11.14
N ALA A 177 -1.74 2.38 -10.78
CA ALA A 177 -0.53 2.81 -10.07
C ALA A 177 -0.39 2.11 -8.70
N VAL A 178 -1.51 1.97 -7.97
CA VAL A 178 -1.56 1.21 -6.72
C VAL A 178 -1.24 -0.27 -6.93
N GLN A 179 -1.71 -0.88 -8.04
CA GLN A 179 -1.34 -2.26 -8.39
C GLN A 179 0.16 -2.47 -8.56
N ILE A 180 0.87 -1.50 -9.15
CA ILE A 180 2.32 -1.60 -9.32
C ILE A 180 3.00 -1.67 -7.94
N GLN A 181 2.51 -0.91 -6.95
CA GLN A 181 3.00 -1.01 -5.57
C GLN A 181 2.74 -2.40 -4.97
N MET A 182 1.56 -2.99 -5.25
CA MET A 182 1.23 -4.36 -4.81
C MET A 182 2.15 -5.43 -5.39
N VAL A 183 2.54 -5.32 -6.66
CA VAL A 183 3.48 -6.27 -7.29
C VAL A 183 4.83 -6.25 -6.59
N ARG A 184 5.29 -5.08 -6.12
CA ARG A 184 6.53 -4.96 -5.37
C ARG A 184 6.44 -5.54 -3.96
N ASN A 185 5.29 -5.38 -3.32
CA ASN A 185 5.04 -5.81 -1.94
C ASN A 185 4.70 -7.30 -1.82
N ALA A 186 4.12 -7.91 -2.87
CA ALA A 186 3.67 -9.30 -2.85
C ALA A 186 4.72 -10.35 -2.43
N PRO A 187 6.00 -10.26 -2.80
CA PRO A 187 7.02 -11.23 -2.38
C PRO A 187 7.29 -11.27 -0.88
N PHE A 188 6.91 -10.22 -0.13
CA PHE A 188 7.14 -10.12 1.31
C PHE A 188 5.94 -10.59 2.14
N ALA A 189 4.81 -10.88 1.52
CA ALA A 189 3.60 -11.36 2.18
C ALA A 189 3.50 -12.89 2.10
N ASP A 190 3.24 -13.54 3.23
CA ASP A 190 2.86 -14.96 3.24
C ASP A 190 1.41 -15.13 2.76
N ARG A 191 0.54 -14.17 3.10
CA ARG A 191 -0.85 -14.15 2.65
C ARG A 191 -1.33 -12.74 2.36
N ILE A 192 -1.85 -12.52 1.14
CA ILE A 192 -2.59 -11.32 0.79
C ILE A 192 -4.09 -11.63 0.72
N VAL A 193 -4.90 -10.95 1.52
CA VAL A 193 -6.35 -10.98 1.45
C VAL A 193 -6.82 -9.74 0.71
N GLN A 194 -7.35 -9.95 -0.50
CA GLN A 194 -7.93 -8.89 -1.31
C GLN A 194 -9.42 -8.77 -0.99
N PHE A 195 -9.84 -7.60 -0.54
CA PHE A 195 -11.24 -7.36 -0.17
C PHE A 195 -12.09 -7.12 -1.41
N SER A 196 -13.15 -7.90 -1.58
CA SER A 196 -14.08 -7.71 -2.69
C SER A 196 -15.52 -8.08 -2.32
N PRO A 197 -16.51 -7.23 -2.62
CA PRO A 197 -16.36 -5.87 -3.16
C PRO A 197 -15.94 -4.84 -2.07
N THR A 198 -15.50 -3.66 -2.49
CA THR A 198 -15.16 -2.52 -1.60
C THR A 198 -15.99 -1.29 -1.95
N LEU A 199 -16.09 -0.35 -1.01
CA LEU A 199 -16.71 0.95 -1.30
C LEU A 199 -15.84 1.73 -2.29
N SER A 200 -16.49 2.48 -3.17
CA SER A 200 -15.79 3.39 -4.07
C SER A 200 -14.98 4.41 -3.26
N PRO A 201 -13.69 4.65 -3.57
CA PRO A 201 -12.86 5.65 -2.90
C PRO A 201 -13.42 7.08 -2.95
N VAL A 202 -14.36 7.34 -3.87
CA VAL A 202 -15.07 8.63 -3.97
C VAL A 202 -16.09 8.81 -2.84
N THR A 203 -16.49 7.74 -2.18
CA THR A 203 -17.45 7.75 -1.06
C THR A 203 -16.74 8.08 0.26
N LEU A 204 -16.31 9.33 0.40
CA LEU A 204 -15.56 9.81 1.58
C LEU A 204 -16.38 9.76 2.88
N ALA A 205 -17.70 9.94 2.77
CA ALA A 205 -18.64 9.81 3.87
C ALA A 205 -19.70 8.78 3.49
N ALA A 206 -19.41 7.50 3.79
CA ALA A 206 -20.34 6.42 3.56
C ALA A 206 -21.55 6.54 4.50
N SER A 207 -22.74 6.20 4.00
CA SER A 207 -23.92 6.05 4.86
C SER A 207 -23.75 4.84 5.78
N GLU A 208 -24.48 4.81 6.91
CA GLU A 208 -24.47 3.68 7.86
C GLU A 208 -24.69 2.34 7.15
N GLY A 209 -25.73 2.23 6.31
CA GLY A 209 -25.99 1.00 5.54
C GLY A 209 -24.93 0.69 4.47
N ALA A 210 -24.11 1.64 4.05
CA ALA A 210 -22.94 1.36 3.21
C ALA A 210 -21.77 0.83 4.04
N ILE A 211 -21.58 1.34 5.26
CA ILE A 211 -20.58 0.84 6.22
C ILE A 211 -20.91 -0.60 6.61
N ASP A 212 -22.16 -0.91 6.97
CA ASP A 212 -22.58 -2.27 7.34
C ASP A 212 -22.32 -3.28 6.22
N ARG A 213 -22.61 -2.88 4.96
CA ARG A 213 -22.30 -3.71 3.79
C ARG A 213 -20.79 -3.91 3.62
N ALA A 214 -19.98 -2.86 3.81
CA ALA A 214 -18.54 -2.96 3.71
C ALA A 214 -17.95 -3.89 4.79
N LEU A 215 -18.46 -3.84 6.01
CA LEU A 215 -18.08 -4.75 7.10
C LEU A 215 -18.39 -6.20 6.73
N GLU A 216 -19.57 -6.45 6.18
CA GLU A 216 -20.01 -7.77 5.77
C GLU A 216 -19.17 -8.33 4.58
N TRP A 217 -18.87 -7.51 3.58
CA TRP A 217 -17.93 -7.88 2.51
C TRP A 217 -16.53 -8.15 3.06
N GLY A 218 -16.12 -7.36 4.05
CA GLY A 218 -14.91 -7.54 4.85
C GLY A 218 -14.81 -8.94 5.43
N ARG A 219 -15.81 -9.33 6.22
CA ARG A 219 -15.88 -10.67 6.85
C ARG A 219 -15.80 -11.78 5.82
N ARG A 220 -16.59 -11.72 4.75
CA ARG A 220 -16.58 -12.74 3.69
C ARG A 220 -15.24 -12.85 2.98
N SER A 221 -14.51 -11.75 2.82
CA SER A 221 -13.19 -11.74 2.18
C SER A 221 -12.13 -12.41 3.07
N VAL A 222 -12.26 -12.29 4.39
CA VAL A 222 -11.32 -12.86 5.37
C VAL A 222 -11.66 -14.31 5.73
N GLU A 223 -12.93 -14.70 5.67
CA GLU A 223 -13.43 -16.05 6.04
C GLU A 223 -12.55 -17.20 5.50
N PRO A 224 -12.14 -17.22 4.21
CA PRO A 224 -11.33 -18.31 3.67
C PRO A 224 -9.91 -18.39 4.25
N ALA A 225 -9.40 -17.30 4.85
CA ALA A 225 -8.10 -17.26 5.50
C ALA A 225 -8.15 -17.67 6.98
N LEU A 226 -9.33 -17.69 7.61
CA LEU A 226 -9.49 -18.00 9.04
C LEU A 226 -8.93 -19.38 9.44
N PRO A 227 -9.11 -20.48 8.68
CA PRO A 227 -8.54 -21.77 9.06
C PRO A 227 -7.01 -21.74 9.19
N MET A 228 -6.34 -21.03 8.26
CA MET A 228 -4.89 -20.86 8.30
C MET A 228 -4.47 -19.97 9.47
N ILE A 229 -5.14 -18.84 9.70
CA ILE A 229 -4.86 -17.95 10.84
C ILE A 229 -4.98 -18.73 12.16
N LYS A 230 -6.08 -19.49 12.33
CA LYS A 230 -6.29 -20.33 13.51
C LYS A 230 -5.15 -21.32 13.70
N ARG A 231 -4.75 -22.03 12.64
CA ARG A 231 -3.65 -23.00 12.69
C ARG A 231 -2.30 -22.37 13.02
N LEU A 232 -2.04 -21.14 12.57
CA LEU A 232 -0.81 -20.41 12.90
C LEU A 232 -0.79 -19.91 14.36
N MET A 233 -1.95 -19.73 14.98
CA MET A 233 -2.08 -19.33 16.38
C MET A 233 -2.10 -20.53 17.34
N GLU A 234 -2.13 -21.76 16.83
CA GLU A 234 -2.05 -22.94 17.67
C GLU A 234 -0.64 -23.05 18.28
N PRO A 235 -0.54 -23.36 19.58
CA PRO A 235 0.76 -23.59 20.21
C PRO A 235 1.51 -24.70 19.48
N VAL A 236 2.75 -24.41 19.07
CA VAL A 236 3.64 -25.42 18.51
C VAL A 236 4.63 -25.80 19.59
N TRP A 237 4.65 -27.08 19.93
CA TRP A 237 5.61 -27.64 20.87
C TRP A 237 6.72 -28.32 20.06
N TRP A 238 7.96 -28.04 20.43
CA TRP A 238 9.11 -28.76 19.89
C TRP A 238 9.41 -29.95 20.79
N GLU A 239 9.35 -31.16 20.23
CA GLU A 239 9.82 -32.39 20.89
C GLU A 239 11.18 -32.76 20.30
N GLY A 240 12.26 -32.38 20.99
CA GLY A 240 13.63 -32.75 20.62
C GLY A 240 14.69 -32.04 21.46
N ASP A 241 15.85 -32.67 21.62
CA ASP A 241 16.97 -32.16 22.45
C ASP A 241 17.87 -31.12 21.73
N GLY A 242 17.52 -30.73 20.51
CA GLY A 242 18.29 -29.78 19.71
C GLY A 242 17.45 -29.15 18.59
N PRO A 243 17.97 -28.15 17.85
CA PRO A 243 17.26 -27.55 16.73
C PRO A 243 16.94 -28.60 15.65
N PRO A 244 15.84 -28.44 14.88
CA PRO A 244 15.50 -29.34 13.78
C PRO A 244 16.68 -29.43 12.81
N VAL A 245 17.33 -30.59 12.77
CA VAL A 245 18.26 -30.92 11.71
C VAL A 245 17.39 -31.15 10.47
N VAL A 246 17.37 -30.18 9.57
CA VAL A 246 16.82 -30.41 8.24
C VAL A 246 17.72 -31.47 7.62
N GLU A 247 17.28 -32.72 7.62
CA GLU A 247 17.85 -33.75 6.77
C GLU A 247 17.65 -33.27 5.34
N HIS A 248 18.63 -32.52 4.84
CA HIS A 248 18.84 -32.46 3.42
C HIS A 248 19.15 -33.90 3.03
N GLU A 249 18.13 -34.65 2.60
CA GLU A 249 18.36 -35.60 1.53
C GLU A 249 19.13 -34.81 0.51
N SER A 250 20.43 -35.07 0.44
CA SER A 250 21.27 -34.66 -0.65
C SER A 250 20.75 -35.40 -1.87
N ARG A 251 19.58 -35.00 -2.37
CA ARG A 251 19.30 -35.07 -3.79
C ARG A 251 20.52 -34.44 -4.40
N PRO A 252 21.31 -35.17 -5.22
CA PRO A 252 22.41 -34.56 -5.91
C PRO A 252 21.83 -33.32 -6.55
N SER A 253 22.35 -32.15 -6.14
CA SER A 253 22.06 -30.91 -6.81
C SER A 253 22.39 -31.22 -8.26
N ALA A 254 21.36 -31.48 -9.07
CA ALA A 254 21.45 -31.27 -10.47
C ALA A 254 21.70 -29.78 -10.54
N LYS A 255 22.98 -29.40 -10.52
CA LYS A 255 23.46 -28.14 -11.03
C LYS A 255 23.05 -28.16 -12.49
N ALA A 256 21.77 -27.90 -12.74
CA ALA A 256 21.31 -27.37 -13.99
C ALA A 256 21.96 -26.00 -14.04
N GLY A 257 23.23 -25.99 -14.46
CA GLY A 257 23.93 -24.77 -14.80
C GLY A 257 22.98 -24.01 -15.68
N ALA A 258 22.62 -22.79 -15.26
CA ALA A 258 21.76 -21.93 -16.04
C ALA A 258 22.30 -21.93 -17.47
N LYS A 259 21.47 -22.35 -18.43
CA LYS A 259 21.91 -22.40 -19.82
C LYS A 259 22.46 -21.02 -20.17
N PRO A 260 23.66 -20.93 -20.78
CA PRO A 260 24.20 -19.63 -21.15
C PRO A 260 23.18 -18.88 -22.00
N MET A 261 23.10 -17.56 -21.83
CA MET A 261 22.08 -16.72 -22.47
C MET A 261 22.04 -16.92 -24.00
N SER A 262 23.18 -17.26 -24.61
CA SER A 262 23.29 -17.65 -26.02
C SER A 262 22.45 -18.88 -26.38
N ALA A 263 22.42 -19.91 -25.53
CA ALA A 263 21.63 -21.11 -25.72
C ALA A 263 20.12 -20.84 -25.57
N ILE A 264 19.74 -19.94 -24.66
CA ILE A 264 18.35 -19.50 -24.48
C ILE A 264 17.88 -18.72 -25.72
N ILE A 265 18.69 -17.77 -26.20
CA ILE A 265 18.40 -16.96 -27.39
C ILE A 265 18.34 -17.83 -28.66
N ALA A 266 19.27 -18.79 -28.81
CA ALA A 266 19.25 -19.72 -29.93
C ALA A 266 18.00 -20.61 -29.93
N ALA A 267 17.60 -21.12 -28.76
CA ALA A 267 16.37 -21.89 -28.61
C ALA A 267 15.14 -21.05 -28.98
N ALA A 268 15.03 -19.82 -28.48
CA ALA A 268 13.93 -18.90 -28.80
C ALA A 268 13.87 -18.58 -30.30
N ARG A 269 15.02 -18.31 -30.95
CA ARG A 269 15.10 -18.07 -32.40
C ARG A 269 14.70 -19.31 -33.20
N SER A 270 15.13 -20.50 -32.79
CA SER A 270 14.76 -21.75 -33.47
C SER A 270 13.27 -22.08 -33.33
N ALA A 271 12.66 -21.80 -32.17
CA ALA A 271 11.23 -21.95 -31.94
C ALA A 271 10.43 -20.95 -32.79
N ALA A 272 10.89 -19.70 -32.86
CA ALA A 272 10.29 -18.68 -33.72
C ALA A 272 10.42 -19.02 -35.22
N ALA A 273 11.54 -19.64 -35.64
CA ALA A 273 11.76 -20.08 -37.02
C ALA A 273 10.89 -21.29 -37.41
N ARG A 274 10.62 -22.21 -36.48
CA ARG A 274 9.73 -23.38 -36.70
C ARG A 274 8.25 -23.01 -36.81
N MET A 275 7.85 -21.85 -36.29
CA MET A 275 6.49 -21.36 -36.48
C MET A 275 6.30 -20.84 -37.91
N SER A 276 5.46 -21.54 -38.67
CA SER A 276 5.08 -21.11 -40.03
C SER A 276 4.40 -19.74 -40.01
N ARG A 277 4.55 -18.97 -41.09
CA ARG A 277 3.95 -17.63 -41.24
C ARG A 277 2.42 -17.65 -41.07
N ARG A 278 1.76 -18.76 -41.45
CA ARG A 278 0.32 -18.97 -41.25
C ARG A 278 -0.05 -19.14 -39.76
N GLN A 279 0.74 -19.86 -38.98
CA GLN A 279 0.51 -20.02 -37.53
C GLN A 279 0.67 -18.70 -36.75
N ARG A 280 1.61 -17.84 -37.18
CA ARG A 280 1.79 -16.50 -36.58
C ARG A 280 0.60 -15.57 -36.85
N LEU A 281 0.03 -15.62 -38.06
CA LEU A 281 -1.14 -14.81 -38.41
C LEU A 281 -2.41 -15.31 -37.70
N GLY A 282 -2.57 -16.64 -37.56
CA GLY A 282 -3.69 -17.23 -36.80
C GLY A 282 -3.70 -16.81 -35.32
N GLN A 283 -2.55 -16.87 -34.64
CA GLN A 283 -2.47 -16.45 -33.23
C GLN A 283 -2.61 -14.94 -33.03
N ALA A 284 -2.20 -14.13 -34.01
CA ALA A 284 -2.42 -12.68 -33.97
C ALA A 284 -3.91 -12.33 -34.15
N ALA A 285 -4.61 -13.04 -35.04
CA ALA A 285 -6.05 -12.90 -35.24
C ALA A 285 -6.85 -13.36 -34.01
N GLU A 286 -6.48 -14.48 -33.39
CA GLU A 286 -7.11 -14.95 -32.15
C GLU A 286 -6.87 -14.00 -30.96
N ARG A 287 -5.70 -13.35 -30.89
CA ARG A 287 -5.41 -12.33 -29.86
C ARG A 287 -6.19 -11.04 -30.07
N LEU A 288 -6.50 -10.67 -31.31
CA LEU A 288 -7.39 -9.53 -31.59
C LEU A 288 -8.85 -9.87 -31.30
N ALA A 289 -9.30 -11.09 -31.65
CA ALA A 289 -10.68 -11.53 -31.42
C ALA A 289 -11.02 -11.70 -29.93
N ARG A 290 -10.04 -11.96 -29.06
CA ARG A 290 -10.24 -11.96 -27.59
C ARG A 290 -10.20 -10.56 -26.96
N LYS A 291 -9.93 -9.51 -27.73
CA LYS A 291 -9.90 -8.11 -27.29
C LYS A 291 -11.12 -7.30 -27.74
N THR A 292 -12.03 -7.92 -28.47
CA THR A 292 -13.39 -7.43 -28.81
C THR A 292 -14.40 -8.24 -28.04
#